data_AF-A0A832LT64-F1
#
_entry.id   AF-A0A832LT64-F1
#
_cell.length_a   1.000
_cell.length_b   1.000
_cell.length_c   1.000
_cell.angle_alpha   90.00
_cell.angle_beta   90.00
_cell.angle_gamma   90.00
#
_symmetry.space_group_name_H-M   'P 1'
#
loop_
_entity.id
_entity.type
_entity.pdbx_description
1 polymer ?
#
loop_
_entity_poly.entity_id
_entity_poly.type
_entity_poly.pdbx_seq_one_letter_code
_entity_poly.pdbx_strand_id
1 'polypeptide(L)'
;MSPTAEGTQTSRTTMWDYISKGQVFMWPLLACSVMVVSVIIERLLAMRRARREAVAFLRDFDRLVMQGDLRAAKDLCRRSPQALAGLMLAGIELFEEMKGQHDVAFIHEQVGRGIEDQSAAVVGELEAHLGILASIATVAPLMGFLGTVTGMIEAFDAIAAANDINARIVA
;
A
#
# COMPACT_ATOMS: atom_id res chain seq x y z
N MET A 1 -11.51 3.95 69.57
CA MET A 1 -12.49 4.49 68.60
C MET A 1 -11.78 4.72 67.28
N SER A 2 -11.82 3.72 66.40
CA SER A 2 -11.82 3.91 64.94
C SER A 2 -13.12 4.61 64.53
N PRO A 3 -13.22 5.34 63.40
CA PRO A 3 -13.02 4.83 62.02
C PRO A 3 -12.28 5.87 61.12
N THR A 4 -11.85 5.66 59.87
CA THR A 4 -11.74 4.55 58.90
C THR A 4 -10.82 5.08 57.80
N ALA A 5 -9.88 4.25 57.35
CA ALA A 5 -9.10 4.50 56.14
C ALA A 5 -10.02 4.45 54.92
N GLU A 6 -10.22 5.57 54.23
CA GLU A 6 -10.77 5.57 52.88
C GLU A 6 -9.72 5.02 51.93
N GLY A 7 -9.85 3.73 51.60
CA GLY A 7 -9.08 3.10 50.54
C GLY A 7 -9.43 3.77 49.21
N THR A 8 -8.47 4.51 48.66
CA THR A 8 -8.48 4.95 47.28
C THR A 8 -8.45 3.69 46.40
N GLN A 9 -9.63 3.18 46.02
CA GLN A 9 -9.74 2.15 44.99
C GLN A 9 -9.36 2.78 43.66
N THR A 10 -8.05 2.86 43.38
CA THR A 10 -7.54 3.01 42.02
C THR A 10 -7.89 1.73 41.30
N SER A 11 -9.09 1.67 40.72
CA SER A 11 -9.46 0.58 39.82
C SER A 11 -8.37 0.50 38.75
N ARG A 12 -7.64 -0.62 38.69
CA ARG A 12 -6.69 -0.90 37.61
C ARG A 12 -7.53 -1.10 36.35
N THR A 13 -7.92 0.00 35.70
CA THR A 13 -8.56 -0.07 34.39
C THR A 13 -7.52 -0.66 33.45
N THR A 14 -7.77 -1.89 33.02
CA THR A 14 -6.90 -2.56 32.07
C THR A 14 -7.20 -1.97 30.69
N MET A 15 -6.24 -1.90 29.75
CA MET A 15 -6.53 -1.41 28.38
C MET A 15 -7.74 -2.11 27.73
N TRP A 16 -8.02 -3.33 28.18
CA TRP A 16 -9.20 -4.11 27.81
C TRP A 16 -10.53 -3.47 28.19
N ASP A 17 -10.61 -2.75 29.30
CA ASP A 17 -11.83 -2.06 29.73
C ASP A 17 -12.16 -0.90 28.79
N TYR A 18 -11.14 -0.19 28.29
CA TYR A 18 -11.32 0.88 27.29
C TYR A 18 -11.76 0.33 25.93
N ILE A 19 -11.22 -0.81 25.51
CA ILE A 19 -11.63 -1.49 24.26
C ILE A 19 -13.09 -1.96 24.36
N SER A 20 -13.47 -2.48 25.53
CA SER A 20 -14.85 -2.92 25.81
C SER A 20 -15.85 -1.77 25.86
N LYS A 21 -15.42 -0.59 26.32
CA LYS A 21 -16.21 0.65 26.32
C LYS A 21 -16.30 1.32 24.94
N GLY A 22 -15.35 1.05 24.04
CA GLY A 22 -15.21 1.71 22.72
C GLY A 22 -16.29 1.39 21.67
N GLN A 23 -17.38 0.72 22.07
CA GLN A 23 -18.58 0.47 21.26
C GLN A 23 -18.37 -0.24 19.91
N VAL A 24 -19.44 -0.31 19.10
CA VAL A 24 -19.53 -0.92 17.76
C VAL A 24 -18.41 -0.50 16.81
N PHE A 25 -17.89 0.72 16.92
CA PHE A 25 -16.91 1.28 15.97
C PHE A 25 -15.47 0.74 16.16
N MET A 26 -15.17 0.14 17.31
CA MET A 26 -13.84 -0.44 17.60
C MET A 26 -13.56 -1.69 16.74
N TRP A 27 -14.58 -2.52 16.50
CA TRP A 27 -14.45 -3.78 15.76
C TRP A 27 -14.13 -3.60 14.27
N PRO A 28 -14.83 -2.73 13.51
CA PRO A 28 -14.47 -2.43 12.12
C PRO A 28 -13.07 -1.84 11.99
N LEU A 29 -12.66 -0.97 12.93
CA LEU A 29 -11.34 -0.35 12.90
C LEU A 29 -10.23 -1.38 13.08
N LEU A 30 -10.41 -2.33 14.01
CA LEU A 30 -9.50 -3.45 14.22
C LEU A 30 -9.42 -4.34 12.97
N ALA A 31 -10.56 -4.65 12.35
CA ALA A 31 -10.61 -5.43 11.10
C ALA A 31 -9.87 -4.73 9.96
N CYS A 32 -10.08 -3.41 9.78
CA CYS A 32 -9.33 -2.61 8.81
C CYS A 32 -7.82 -2.65 9.08
N SER A 33 -7.39 -2.58 10.34
CA SER A 33 -5.97 -2.66 10.71
C SER A 33 -5.34 -4.00 10.29
N VAL A 34 -5.98 -5.12 10.61
CA VAL A 34 -5.50 -6.45 10.22
C VAL A 34 -5.45 -6.61 8.70
N MET A 35 -6.48 -6.11 8.00
CA MET A 35 -6.55 -6.16 6.54
C MET A 35 -5.41 -5.35 5.89
N VAL A 36 -5.15 -4.14 6.36
CA VAL A 36 -4.05 -3.28 5.88
C VAL A 36 -2.71 -3.97 6.07
N VAL A 37 -2.44 -4.48 7.28
CA VAL A 37 -1.16 -5.18 7.55
C VAL A 37 -0.99 -6.39 6.64
N SER A 38 -2.05 -7.17 6.43
CA SER A 38 -2.04 -8.34 5.54
C SER A 38 -1.68 -7.96 4.11
N VAL A 39 -2.34 -6.93 3.55
CA VAL A 39 -2.07 -6.45 2.19
C VAL A 39 -0.65 -5.87 2.09
N ILE A 40 -0.17 -5.14 3.10
CA ILE A 40 1.20 -4.62 3.14
C ILE A 40 2.21 -5.77 3.03
N ILE A 41 2.04 -6.84 3.81
CA ILE A 41 2.96 -7.98 3.80
C ILE A 41 2.95 -8.67 2.43
N GLU A 42 1.77 -8.97 1.89
CA GLU A 42 1.61 -9.58 0.57
C GLU A 42 2.32 -8.75 -0.52
N ARG A 43 2.08 -7.43 -0.52
CA ARG A 43 2.67 -6.51 -1.51
C ARG A 43 4.17 -6.37 -1.36
N LEU A 44 4.69 -6.29 -0.13
CA LEU A 44 6.14 -6.24 0.10
C LEU A 44 6.83 -7.50 -0.41
N LEU A 45 6.23 -8.68 -0.21
CA LEU A 45 6.78 -9.94 -0.70
C LEU A 45 6.71 -10.02 -2.24
N ALA A 46 5.56 -9.68 -2.83
CA ALA A 46 5.38 -9.66 -4.28
C ALA A 46 6.38 -8.70 -4.97
N MET A 47 6.53 -7.48 -4.45
CA MET A 47 7.44 -6.48 -5.02
C MET A 47 8.91 -6.86 -4.84
N ARG A 48 9.29 -7.47 -3.71
CA ARG A 48 10.64 -8.03 -3.51
C ARG A 48 10.94 -9.17 -4.48
N ARG A 49 9.95 -10.02 -4.76
CA ARG A 49 10.09 -11.11 -5.75
C ARG A 49 10.25 -10.53 -7.15
N ALA A 50 9.34 -9.67 -7.58
CA ALA A 50 9.38 -9.00 -8.88
C ALA A 50 10.71 -8.27 -9.09
N ARG A 51 11.20 -7.52 -8.09
CA ARG A 51 12.50 -6.83 -8.18
C ARG A 51 13.67 -7.80 -8.40
N ARG A 52 13.71 -8.92 -7.67
CA ARG A 52 14.80 -9.90 -7.83
C ARG A 52 14.78 -10.53 -9.21
N GLU A 53 13.60 -10.95 -9.67
CA GLU A 53 13.46 -11.56 -10.98
C GLU A 53 13.74 -10.57 -12.12
N ALA A 54 13.34 -9.30 -11.96
CA ALA A 54 13.65 -8.22 -12.91
C ALA A 54 15.15 -7.92 -13.00
N VAL A 55 15.85 -7.85 -11.86
CA VAL A 55 17.31 -7.62 -11.85
C VAL A 55 18.06 -8.78 -12.51
N ALA A 56 17.62 -10.01 -12.29
CA ALA A 56 18.21 -11.18 -12.96
C ALA A 56 17.98 -11.12 -14.47
N PHE A 57 16.74 -10.85 -14.89
CA PHE A 57 16.37 -10.68 -16.29
C PHE A 57 17.19 -9.59 -16.98
N LEU A 58 17.29 -8.39 -16.38
CA LEU A 58 18.05 -7.27 -16.95
C LEU A 58 19.52 -7.60 -17.14
N ARG A 59 20.12 -8.36 -16.21
CA ARG A 59 21.52 -8.77 -16.30
C ARG A 59 21.75 -9.72 -17.48
N ASP A 60 20.85 -10.68 -17.67
CA ASP A 60 20.94 -11.61 -18.81
C ASP A 60 20.66 -10.90 -20.13
N PHE A 61 19.70 -9.99 -20.14
CA PHE A 61 19.36 -9.17 -21.30
C PHE A 61 20.54 -8.28 -21.74
N ASP A 62 21.11 -7.52 -20.80
CA ASP A 62 22.24 -6.61 -21.07
C ASP A 62 23.45 -7.37 -21.61
N ARG A 63 23.73 -8.56 -21.05
CA ARG A 63 24.77 -9.46 -21.57
C ARG A 63 24.54 -9.86 -23.03
N LEU A 64 23.31 -10.22 -23.41
CA LEU A 64 22.97 -10.64 -24.78
C LEU A 64 23.05 -9.46 -25.77
N VAL A 65 22.59 -8.28 -25.36
CA VAL A 65 22.65 -7.06 -26.17
C VAL A 65 24.10 -6.61 -26.37
N MET A 66 24.94 -6.62 -25.33
CA MET A 66 26.37 -6.31 -25.44
C MET A 66 27.14 -7.28 -26.34
N GLN A 67 26.69 -8.54 -26.43
CA GLN A 67 27.24 -9.54 -27.35
C GLN A 67 26.75 -9.35 -28.80
N GLY A 68 25.79 -8.45 -29.03
CA GLY A 68 25.19 -8.21 -30.34
C GLY A 68 24.15 -9.26 -30.77
N ASP A 69 23.79 -10.20 -29.89
CA ASP A 69 22.82 -11.26 -30.18
C ASP A 69 21.39 -10.80 -29.86
N LEU A 70 20.87 -9.96 -30.74
CA LEU A 70 19.49 -9.45 -30.67
C LEU A 70 18.44 -10.56 -30.79
N ARG A 71 18.76 -11.67 -31.46
CA ARG A 71 17.83 -12.81 -31.61
C ARG A 71 17.65 -13.51 -30.27
N ALA A 72 18.75 -13.85 -29.60
CA ALA A 72 18.70 -14.45 -28.28
C ALA A 72 18.05 -13.51 -27.25
N ALA A 73 18.28 -12.19 -27.33
CA ALA A 73 17.62 -11.21 -26.48
C ALA A 73 16.08 -11.20 -26.68
N LYS A 74 15.60 -11.25 -27.92
CA LYS A 74 14.15 -11.37 -28.21
C LYS A 74 13.56 -12.67 -27.66
N ASP A 75 14.26 -13.79 -27.80
CA ASP A 75 13.80 -15.07 -27.28
C ASP A 75 13.75 -15.07 -25.75
N LEU A 76 14.70 -14.42 -25.08
CA LEU A 76 14.68 -14.23 -23.63
C LEU A 76 13.46 -13.40 -23.19
N CYS A 77 13.15 -12.32 -23.92
CA CYS A 77 11.98 -11.50 -23.64
C CYS A 77 10.67 -12.29 -23.82
N ARG A 78 10.55 -13.09 -24.89
CA ARG A 78 9.35 -13.90 -25.17
C ARG A 78 9.10 -15.01 -24.16
N ARG A 79 10.17 -15.55 -23.55
CA ARG A 79 10.08 -16.61 -22.53
C ARG A 79 9.78 -16.06 -21.14
N SER A 80 10.01 -14.77 -20.92
CA SER A 80 9.88 -14.15 -19.60
C SER A 80 8.47 -13.57 -19.42
N PRO A 81 7.69 -14.01 -18.43
CA PRO A 81 6.33 -13.49 -18.20
C PRO A 81 6.31 -12.11 -17.53
N GLN A 82 7.45 -11.44 -17.42
CA GLN A 82 7.59 -10.18 -16.71
C GLN A 82 7.11 -9.02 -17.60
N ALA A 83 6.40 -8.05 -17.04
CA ALA A 83 6.00 -6.84 -17.75
C ALA A 83 7.22 -6.09 -18.37
N LEU A 84 8.36 -6.12 -17.67
CA LEU A 84 9.62 -5.57 -18.16
C LEU A 84 10.15 -6.25 -19.42
N ALA A 85 9.86 -7.55 -19.61
CA ALA A 85 10.28 -8.29 -20.79
C ALA A 85 9.49 -7.85 -22.05
N GLY A 86 8.20 -7.57 -21.89
CA GLY A 86 7.39 -6.98 -22.96
C GLY A 86 7.91 -5.60 -23.37
N LEU A 87 8.26 -4.76 -22.40
CA LEU A 87 8.85 -3.44 -22.63
C LEU A 87 10.18 -3.51 -23.38
N MET A 88 11.07 -4.41 -22.97
CA MET A 88 12.36 -4.61 -23.64
C MET A 88 12.21 -5.20 -25.04
N LEU A 89 11.22 -6.08 -25.27
CA LEU A 89 10.93 -6.63 -26.59
C LEU A 89 10.49 -5.54 -27.57
N ALA A 90 9.56 -4.67 -27.15
CA ALA A 90 9.10 -3.53 -27.95
C ALA A 90 10.26 -2.59 -28.29
N GLY A 91 11.16 -2.34 -27.33
CA GLY A 91 12.38 -1.56 -27.56
C GLY A 91 13.31 -2.17 -28.62
N ILE A 92 13.51 -3.50 -28.59
CA ILE A 92 14.32 -4.18 -29.61
C ILE A 92 13.64 -4.13 -30.99
N GLU A 93 12.33 -4.36 -31.06
CA GLU A 93 11.59 -4.34 -32.32
C GLU A 93 11.65 -2.96 -32.99
N LEU A 94 11.46 -1.90 -32.20
CA LEU A 94 11.58 -0.52 -32.65
C LEU A 94 13.01 -0.17 -33.09
N PHE A 95 14.02 -0.67 -32.38
CA PHE A 95 15.42 -0.53 -32.79
C PHE A 95 15.70 -1.22 -34.13
N GLU A 96 15.24 -2.45 -34.33
CA GLU A 96 15.45 -3.19 -35.59
C GLU A 96 14.74 -2.55 -36.78
N GLU A 97 13.55 -1.99 -36.61
CA GLU A 97 12.79 -1.34 -37.68
C GLU A 97 13.51 -0.07 -38.19
N MET A 98 14.08 0.72 -37.28
CA MET A 98 14.79 1.96 -37.65
C MET A 98 16.26 1.75 -38.02
N LYS A 99 16.85 0.59 -37.66
CA LYS A 99 18.24 0.27 -37.94
C LYS A 99 18.49 0.29 -39.45
N GLY A 100 19.30 1.23 -39.92
CA GLY A 100 19.69 1.39 -41.31
C GLY A 100 18.87 2.40 -42.12
N GLN A 101 17.83 3.01 -41.52
CA GLN A 101 17.04 4.08 -42.16
C GLN A 101 17.32 5.47 -41.58
N HIS A 102 17.76 5.53 -40.32
CA HIS A 102 17.91 6.78 -39.57
C HIS A 102 19.26 6.87 -38.85
N ASP A 103 19.63 8.08 -38.47
CA ASP A 103 20.85 8.36 -37.72
C ASP A 103 20.78 7.78 -36.30
N VAL A 104 21.91 7.38 -35.74
CA VAL A 104 21.98 6.66 -34.44
C VAL A 104 21.38 7.49 -33.31
N ALA A 105 21.58 8.81 -33.34
CA ALA A 105 21.02 9.74 -32.36
C ALA A 105 19.49 9.76 -32.39
N PHE A 106 18.89 9.74 -33.58
CA PHE A 106 17.43 9.72 -33.75
C PHE A 106 16.82 8.39 -33.27
N ILE A 107 17.48 7.27 -33.57
CA ILE A 107 17.04 5.95 -33.10
C ILE A 107 17.05 5.88 -31.57
N HIS A 108 18.11 6.37 -30.93
CA HIS A 108 18.20 6.38 -29.46
C HIS A 108 17.09 7.22 -28.81
N GLU A 109 16.79 8.40 -29.35
CA GLU A 109 15.70 9.24 -28.84
C GLU A 109 14.34 8.55 -28.99
N GLN A 110 14.04 7.99 -30.17
CA GLN A 110 12.75 7.35 -30.43
C GLN A 110 12.53 6.08 -29.60
N VAL A 111 13.56 5.24 -29.47
CA VAL A 111 13.50 4.05 -28.62
C VAL A 111 13.34 4.45 -27.16
N GLY A 112 14.07 5.47 -26.70
CA GLY A 112 13.93 6.01 -25.35
C GLY A 112 12.51 6.49 -25.04
N ARG A 113 11.93 7.30 -25.94
CA ARG A 113 10.53 7.77 -25.81
C ARG A 113 9.52 6.63 -25.83
N GLY A 114 9.67 5.68 -26.75
CA GLY A 114 8.76 4.52 -26.83
C GLY A 114 8.79 3.65 -25.57
N ILE A 115 9.97 3.48 -24.98
CA ILE A 115 10.13 2.80 -23.68
C ILE A 115 9.50 3.64 -22.56
N GLU A 116 9.71 4.95 -22.53
CA GLU A 116 9.16 5.83 -21.50
C GLU A 116 7.62 5.84 -21.53
N ASP A 117 7.02 5.93 -22.71
CA ASP A 117 5.55 5.90 -22.89
C ASP A 117 4.95 4.57 -22.39
N GLN A 118 5.58 3.44 -22.73
CA GLN A 118 5.12 2.13 -22.26
C GLN A 118 5.45 1.86 -20.78
N SER A 119 6.48 2.51 -20.24
CA SER A 119 6.87 2.34 -18.83
C SER A 119 5.76 2.79 -17.88
N ALA A 120 5.00 3.83 -18.24
CA ALA A 120 3.87 4.31 -17.46
C ALA A 120 2.77 3.25 -17.31
N ALA A 121 2.49 2.49 -18.38
CA ALA A 121 1.52 1.39 -18.34
C ALA A 121 1.99 0.26 -17.41
N VAL A 122 3.28 -0.12 -17.50
CA VAL A 122 3.89 -1.15 -16.64
C VAL A 122 3.85 -0.74 -15.17
N VAL A 123 4.19 0.52 -14.86
CA VAL A 123 4.09 1.07 -13.49
C VAL A 123 2.64 1.02 -13.00
N GLY A 124 1.67 1.38 -13.85
CA GLY A 124 0.25 1.30 -13.52
C GLY A 124 -0.20 -0.10 -13.11
N GLU A 125 0.26 -1.16 -13.80
CA GLU A 125 -0.05 -2.55 -13.43
C GLU A 125 0.52 -2.95 -12.06
N LEU A 126 1.75 -2.48 -11.76
CA LEU A 126 2.39 -2.68 -10.47
C LEU A 126 1.66 -1.94 -9.34
N GLU A 127 1.10 -0.77 -9.62
CA GLU A 127 0.40 0.09 -8.66
C GLU A 127 -1.10 -0.24 -8.50
N ALA A 128 -1.73 -0.94 -9.45
CA ALA A 128 -3.18 -1.19 -9.48
C ALA A 128 -3.77 -1.74 -8.16
N HIS A 129 -2.97 -2.47 -7.40
CA HIS A 129 -3.40 -3.08 -6.14
C HIS A 129 -3.17 -2.21 -4.90
N LEU A 130 -2.49 -1.07 -5.04
CA LEU A 130 -2.31 -0.08 -3.97
C LEU A 130 -3.55 0.81 -3.78
N GLY A 131 -4.47 0.83 -4.74
CA GLY A 131 -5.71 1.63 -4.66
C GLY A 131 -6.55 1.32 -3.43
N ILE A 132 -6.64 0.04 -3.03
CA ILE A 132 -7.37 -0.38 -1.83
C ILE A 132 -6.73 0.21 -0.56
N LEU A 133 -5.39 0.24 -0.49
CA LEU A 133 -4.67 0.86 0.61
C LEU A 133 -4.96 2.36 0.69
N ALA A 134 -5.00 3.04 -0.46
CA ALA A 134 -5.34 4.46 -0.53
C ALA A 134 -6.77 4.72 -0.04
N SER A 135 -7.74 3.88 -0.40
CA SER A 135 -9.11 3.99 0.10
C SER A 135 -9.20 3.77 1.61
N ILE A 136 -8.48 2.79 2.15
CA ILE A 136 -8.50 2.55 3.61
C ILE A 136 -7.82 3.70 4.36
N ALA A 137 -6.74 4.27 3.79
CA ALA A 137 -6.04 5.40 4.38
C ALA A 137 -6.92 6.66 4.51
N THR A 138 -7.90 6.85 3.62
CA THR A 138 -8.86 7.97 3.70
C THR A 138 -10.06 7.66 4.58
N VAL A 139 -10.59 6.43 4.53
CA VAL A 139 -11.81 6.04 5.27
C VAL A 139 -11.53 5.77 6.75
N ALA A 140 -10.38 5.20 7.11
CA ALA A 140 -10.09 4.83 8.50
C ALA A 140 -10.06 6.03 9.47
N PRO A 141 -9.43 7.18 9.15
CA PRO A 141 -9.50 8.36 10.02
C PRO A 141 -10.91 8.92 10.20
N LEU A 142 -11.74 8.86 9.14
CA LEU A 142 -13.13 9.32 9.20
C LEU A 142 -13.96 8.43 10.12
N MET A 143 -13.75 7.10 10.09
CA MET A 143 -14.37 6.18 11.04
C MET A 143 -13.92 6.45 12.48
N GLY A 144 -12.63 6.74 12.70
CA GLY A 144 -12.11 7.13 14.01
C GLY A 144 -12.77 8.41 14.53
N PHE A 145 -12.88 9.43 13.69
CA PHE A 145 -13.56 10.68 14.04
C PHE A 145 -15.04 10.44 14.39
N LEU A 146 -15.76 9.64 13.61
CA LEU A 146 -17.14 9.27 13.90
C LEU A 146 -17.28 8.59 15.28
N GLY A 147 -16.35 7.70 15.62
CA GLY A 147 -16.30 7.07 16.95
C GLY A 147 -16.11 8.08 18.09
N THR A 148 -15.28 9.11 17.89
CA THR A 148 -15.12 10.17 18.91
C THR A 148 -16.36 11.03 19.06
N VAL A 149 -17.05 11.35 17.96
CA VAL A 149 -18.29 12.16 17.99
C VAL A 149 -19.43 11.39 18.67
N THR A 150 -19.59 10.11 18.33
CA THR A 150 -20.62 9.25 18.96
C THR A 150 -20.39 9.10 20.47
N GLY A 151 -19.15 8.85 20.90
CA GLY A 151 -18.82 8.80 22.33
C GLY A 151 -19.06 10.13 23.07
N MET A 152 -18.84 11.27 22.40
CA MET A 152 -19.15 12.59 22.97
C MET A 152 -20.66 12.82 23.10
N ILE A 153 -21.47 12.37 22.14
CA ILE A 153 -22.94 12.47 22.21
C ILE A 153 -23.46 11.69 23.43
N GLU A 154 -22.99 10.45 23.62
CA GLU A 154 -23.41 9.62 24.75
C GLU A 154 -22.99 10.17 26.10
N ALA A 155 -21.79 10.75 26.15
CA ALA A 155 -21.31 11.47 27.31
C ALA A 155 -22.26 12.61 27.72
N PHE A 156 -22.73 13.41 26.75
CA PHE A 156 -23.68 14.49 27.03
C PHE A 156 -25.08 13.98 27.36
N ASP A 157 -25.55 12.91 26.71
CA ASP A 157 -26.82 12.26 27.04
C ASP A 157 -26.82 11.73 28.48
N ALA A 158 -25.70 11.17 28.96
CA ALA A 158 -25.55 10.71 30.34
C ALA A 158 -25.62 11.87 31.35
N ILE A 159 -25.00 13.02 31.04
CA ILE A 159 -25.08 14.23 31.88
C ILE A 159 -26.53 14.75 31.92
N ALA A 160 -27.20 14.81 30.76
CA ALA A 160 -28.58 15.27 30.67
C ALA A 160 -29.55 14.36 31.45
N ALA A 161 -29.36 13.03 31.38
CA ALA A 161 -30.15 12.06 32.12
C ALA A 161 -29.92 12.13 33.63
N ALA A 162 -28.70 12.42 34.07
CA ALA A 162 -28.36 12.53 35.49
C ALA A 162 -28.85 13.84 36.14
N ASN A 163 -29.21 14.85 35.33
CA ASN A 163 -29.61 16.19 35.76
C ASN A 163 -28.60 16.82 36.76
N ASP A 164 -27.33 16.45 36.63
CA ASP A 164 -26.20 16.84 37.47
C ASP A 164 -24.99 17.06 36.56
N ILE A 165 -24.25 18.16 36.77
CA ILE A 165 -23.13 18.60 35.92
C ILE A 165 -21.79 18.06 36.45
N ASN A 166 -21.83 17.06 37.32
CA ASN A 166 -20.65 16.48 37.92
C ASN A 166 -19.81 15.74 36.86
N ALA A 167 -18.62 16.25 36.55
CA ALA A 167 -17.70 15.71 35.55
C ALA A 167 -17.29 14.24 35.80
N ARG A 168 -17.53 13.72 37.02
CA ARG A 168 -17.27 12.32 37.38
C ARG A 168 -18.24 11.33 36.74
N ILE A 169 -19.37 11.80 36.21
CA ILE A 169 -20.38 10.96 35.52
C ILE A 169 -19.88 10.46 34.16
N VAL A 170 -18.90 11.17 33.58
CA VAL A 170 -18.41 10.98 32.20
C VAL A 170 -17.01 10.34 32.13
N ALA A 171 -16.34 10.19 33.28
CA ALA A 171 -14.98 9.65 33.41
C ALA A 171 -14.98 8.13 33.62
#